data_AF-A0A7V1WW59-F1
#
_entry.id   AF-A0A7V1WW59-F1
#
_cell.length_a   1.000
_cell.length_b   1.000
_cell.length_c   1.000
_cell.angle_alpha   90.00
_cell.angle_beta   90.00
_cell.angle_gamma   90.00
#
_symmetry.space_group_name_H-M   'P 1'
#
loop_
_entity.id
_entity.type
_entity.pdbx_description
1 polymer ?
#
loop_
_entity_poly.entity_id
_entity_poly.type
_entity_poly.pdbx_seq_one_letter_code
_entity_poly.pdbx_strand_id
1 'polypeptide(L)' 'MANLILDERDQRFLLYEMLDVEALFDAPKFAEFSKEMLDMILEEARKFAVNEIFPTLKAGDREGCRLENGQVHVPEAFH' A
#
# COMPACT_ATOMS: atom_id res chain seq x y z
N MET A 1 -15.22 7.36 8.75
CA MET A 1 -14.09 7.16 9.67
C MET A 1 -12.85 7.60 8.92
N ALA A 2 -12.02 8.46 9.50
CA ALA A 2 -10.70 8.73 8.91
C ALA A 2 -9.94 7.40 8.81
N ASN A 3 -9.33 7.11 7.67
CA ASN A 3 -8.39 5.99 7.57
C ASN A 3 -7.33 6.14 8.67
N LEU A 4 -7.00 5.05 9.34
CA LEU A 4 -6.09 5.10 10.48
C LEU A 4 -4.64 5.42 10.09
N ILE A 5 -4.26 5.16 8.83
CA ILE A 5 -2.85 5.15 8.38
C ILE A 5 -2.57 5.88 7.06
N LEU A 6 -3.59 6.35 6.34
CA LEU A 6 -3.39 7.05 5.05
C LEU A 6 -4.50 8.05 4.74
N ASP A 7 -4.19 9.04 3.91
CA ASP A 7 -5.15 10.03 3.40
C ASP A 7 -5.45 9.76 1.91
N GLU A 8 -6.65 9.25 1.64
CA GLU A 8 -7.09 8.94 0.27
C GLU A 8 -7.28 10.20 -0.58
N ARG A 9 -7.66 11.31 0.05
CA ARG A 9 -7.92 12.56 -0.68
C ARG A 9 -6.62 13.12 -1.22
N ASP A 10 -5.56 13.08 -0.40
CA ASP A 10 -4.23 13.53 -0.77
C ASP A 10 -3.66 12.69 -1.92
N GLN A 11 -3.76 11.36 -1.84
CA GLN A 11 -3.34 10.47 -2.93
C GLN A 11 -4.06 10.76 -4.26
N ARG A 12 -5.38 10.94 -4.21
CA ARG A 12 -6.18 11.29 -5.40
C ARG A 12 -5.84 12.68 -5.94
N PHE A 13 -5.57 13.65 -5.05
CA PHE A 13 -5.12 14.98 -5.45
C PHE A 13 -3.78 14.92 -6.18
N LEU A 14 -2.79 14.23 -5.61
CA LEU A 14 -1.48 14.07 -6.24
C LEU A 14 -1.59 13.41 -7.61
N LEU A 15 -2.31 12.29 -7.71
CA LEU A 15 -2.40 11.52 -8.96
C LEU A 15 -3.18 12.26 -10.05
N TYR A 16 -4.36 12.78 -9.73
CA TYR A 16 -5.29 13.28 -10.75
C TYR A 16 -5.25 14.79 -10.96
N GLU A 17 -4.91 15.57 -9.93
CA GLU A 17 -4.93 17.05 -10.02
C GLU A 17 -3.53 17.62 -10.18
N MET A 18 -2.54 17.09 -9.45
CA MET A 18 -1.17 17.62 -9.51
C MET A 18 -0.35 17.02 -10.65
N LEU A 19 -0.41 15.70 -10.83
CA LEU A 19 0.44 14.96 -11.75
C LEU A 19 -0.22 14.62 -13.09
N ASP A 20 -1.55 14.76 -13.19
CA ASP A 20 -2.32 14.39 -14.37
C ASP A 20 -1.96 12.97 -14.89
N VAL A 21 -2.06 11.98 -14.00
CA VAL A 21 -1.63 10.59 -14.30
C VAL A 21 -2.37 9.99 -15.50
N GLU A 22 -3.58 10.50 -15.81
CA GLU A 22 -4.39 10.03 -16.94
C GLU A 22 -3.71 10.33 -18.28
N ALA A 23 -2.90 11.40 -18.38
CA ALA A 23 -2.10 11.70 -19.57
C ALA A 23 -1.07 10.60 -19.91
N LEU A 24 -0.72 9.73 -18.96
CA LEU A 24 0.17 8.58 -19.24
C LEU A 24 -0.51 7.53 -20.11
N PHE A 25 -1.85 7.44 -20.10
CA PHE A 25 -2.59 6.40 -20.83
C PHE A 25 -2.49 6.57 -22.36
N ASP A 26 -2.14 7.76 -22.84
CA ASP A 26 -1.87 8.00 -24.26
C ASP A 26 -0.58 7.31 -24.74
N ALA A 27 0.34 6.97 -23.83
CA ALA A 27 1.55 6.24 -24.18
C ALA A 27 1.25 4.74 -24.38
N PRO A 28 1.74 4.10 -25.46
CA PRO A 28 1.49 2.67 -25.72
C PRO A 28 1.84 1.73 -24.55
N LYS A 29 2.80 2.13 -23.72
CA LYS A 29 3.21 1.36 -22.53
C LYS A 29 2.13 1.29 -21.45
N PHE A 30 1.23 2.26 -21.39
CA PHE A 30 0.22 2.40 -20.34
C PHE A 30 -1.22 2.45 -20.89
N ALA A 31 -1.41 2.19 -22.17
CA ALA A 31 -2.72 2.26 -22.85
C ALA A 31 -3.78 1.28 -22.30
N GLU A 32 -3.36 0.27 -21.52
CA GLU A 32 -4.28 -0.68 -20.86
C GLU A 32 -4.82 -0.14 -19.52
N PHE A 33 -4.23 0.92 -18.97
CA PHE A 33 -4.69 1.50 -17.72
C PHE A 33 -5.83 2.49 -17.96
N SER A 34 -6.73 2.56 -16.98
CA SER A 34 -7.78 3.57 -16.91
C SER A 34 -7.85 4.14 -15.49
N LYS A 35 -8.53 5.28 -15.34
CA LYS A 35 -8.80 5.88 -14.03
C LYS A 35 -9.51 4.90 -13.09
N GLU A 36 -10.51 4.17 -13.60
CA GLU A 36 -11.27 3.19 -12.83
C GLU A 36 -10.37 2.03 -12.38
N MET A 37 -9.42 1.60 -13.22
CA MET A 37 -8.45 0.58 -12.85
C MET A 37 -7.52 1.08 -11.74
N LEU A 38 -6.99 2.30 -11.85
CA LEU A 38 -6.16 2.89 -10.80
C LEU A 38 -6.92 3.03 -9.48
N ASP A 39 -8.15 3.52 -9.53
CA ASP A 39 -9.02 3.65 -8.35
C ASP A 39 -9.30 2.30 -7.69
N MET A 40 -9.53 1.25 -8.48
CA MET A 40 -9.69 -0.12 -7.97
C MET A 40 -8.40 -0.60 -7.27
N ILE A 41 -7.24 -0.38 -7.89
CA ILE A 41 -5.94 -0.78 -7.33
C ILE A 41 -5.69 -0.07 -6.00
N LEU A 42 -5.94 1.23 -5.93
CA LEU A 42 -5.78 2.02 -4.70
C LEU A 42 -6.69 1.52 -3.59
N GLU A 43 -7.95 1.19 -3.91
CA GLU A 43 -8.91 0.69 -2.93
C GLU A 43 -8.51 -0.70 -2.39
N GLU A 44 -8.07 -1.62 -3.24
CA GLU A 44 -7.62 -2.94 -2.78
C GLU A 44 -6.30 -2.85 -2.00
N ALA A 45 -5.36 -1.99 -2.43
CA ALA A 45 -4.13 -1.73 -1.69
C ALA A 45 -4.44 -1.17 -0.29
N ARG A 46 -5.42 -0.27 -0.18
CA ARG A 46 -5.89 0.27 1.10
C ARG A 46 -6.48 -0.81 1.99
N LYS A 47 -7.38 -1.65 1.46
CA LYS A 47 -7.97 -2.77 2.22
C LYS A 47 -6.89 -3.71 2.74
N PHE A 48 -5.93 -4.08 1.90
CA PHE A 48 -4.81 -4.93 2.29
C PHE A 48 -3.94 -4.27 3.37
N ALA A 49 -3.63 -2.97 3.22
CA ALA A 49 -2.84 -2.24 4.21
C ALA A 49 -3.53 -2.18 5.58
N VAL A 50 -4.86 -2.01 5.62
CA VAL A 50 -5.63 -1.93 6.87
C VAL A 50 -5.90 -3.29 7.50
N ASN A 51 -6.24 -4.30 6.69
CA ASN A 51 -6.70 -5.58 7.20
C ASN A 51 -5.56 -6.56 7.45
N GLU A 52 -4.50 -6.52 6.63
CA GLU A 52 -3.41 -7.48 6.70
C GLU A 52 -2.16 -6.83 7.30
N ILE A 53 -1.70 -5.69 6.77
CA ILE A 53 -0.42 -5.08 7.20
C ILE A 53 -0.51 -4.42 8.57
N PHE A 54 -1.49 -3.54 8.78
CA PHE A 54 -1.59 -2.74 10.00
C PHE A 54 -1.63 -3.57 11.30
N PRO A 55 -2.37 -4.71 11.37
CA PRO A 55 -2.34 -5.58 12.55
C PRO A 55 -0.96 -6.14 12.89
N THR A 56 -0.11 -6.38 11.88
CA THR A 56 1.24 -6.92 12.10
C THR A 56 2.17 -5.93 12.79
N LEU A 57 1.95 -4.62 12.65
CA LEU A 57 2.90 -3.60 13.12
C LEU A 57 3.14 -3.68 14.63
N LYS A 58 2.06 -3.82 15.41
CA LYS A 58 2.15 -3.92 16.87
C LYS A 58 2.71 -5.26 17.33
N ALA A 59 2.38 -6.33 16.63
CA ALA A 59 2.90 -7.67 16.94
C ALA A 59 4.40 -7.74 16.63
N GLY A 60 4.80 -7.25 15.46
CA GLY A 60 6.18 -7.20 15.01
C GLY A 60 7.09 -6.34 15.89
N ASP A 61 6.62 -5.17 16.34
CA ASP A 61 7.37 -4.31 17.28
C ASP A 61 7.60 -4.99 18.64
N ARG A 62 6.58 -5.71 19.14
CA ARG A 62 6.66 -6.39 20.44
C ARG A 62 7.56 -7.62 20.44
N GLU A 63 7.52 -8.41 19.36
CA GLU A 63 8.33 -9.63 19.25
C GLU A 63 9.77 -9.30 18.82
N GLY A 64 9.93 -8.41 17.82
CA GLY A 64 11.22 -8.09 17.22
C GLY A 64 11.86 -9.25 16.46
N CYS A 65 12.96 -8.97 15.76
CA CYS A 65 13.77 -10.01 15.13
C CYS A 65 14.75 -10.62 16.14
N ARG A 66 15.02 -11.92 16.01
CA ARG A 66 16.01 -12.65 16.82
C ARG A 66 17.12 -13.19 15.92
N LEU A 67 18.37 -13.13 16.39
CA LEU A 67 19.51 -13.73 15.71
C LEU A 67 19.98 -14.94 16.52
N GLU A 68 19.76 -16.14 16.00
CA GLU A 68 20.08 -17.41 16.66
C GLU A 68 20.97 -18.22 15.72
N ASN A 69 22.20 -18.56 16.17
CA ASN A 69 23.16 -19.37 15.40
C ASN A 69 23.46 -18.85 13.97
N GLY A 70 23.45 -17.52 13.80
CA GLY A 70 23.65 -16.89 12.49
C GLY A 70 22.41 -16.84 11.60
N GLN A 71 21.26 -17.33 12.07
CA GLN A 71 19.97 -17.24 11.39
C GLN A 71 19.09 -16.16 12.01
N VAL A 72 18.46 -15.34 11.15
CA VAL A 72 17.48 -14.35 11.58
C VAL A 72 16.10 -14.98 11.60
N HIS A 73 15.42 -14.86 12.74
CA HIS A 73 14.02 -15.21 12.93
C HIS A 73 13.21 -13.92 13.01
N VAL A 74 12.17 -13.83 12.20
CA VAL A 74 11.24 -12.70 12.17
C VAL A 74 10.01 -13.00 13.03
N PRO A 75 9.26 -11.96 13.45
CA PRO A 75 7.99 -12.16 14.13
C PRO A 75 7.02 -13.08 13.40
N GLU A 76 6.23 -13.86 14.16
CA GLU A 76 5.26 -14.81 13.60
C GLU A 76 4.27 -14.12 12.64
N ALA A 77 3.93 -12.87 12.92
CA ALA A 77 3.02 -12.07 12.11
C ALA A 77 3.54 -11.75 10.68
N PHE A 78 4.78 -12.11 10.34
CA PHE A 78 5.38 -11.88 9.01
C PHE A 78 5.54 -13.15 8.17
N HIS A 79 5.02 -14.30 8.64
CA HIS A 79 4.95 -15.57 7.90
C HIS A 79 3.61 -15.73 7.16
#